data_AF-A0A3L7YVG2-F1
#
_entry.id   AF-A0A3L7YVG2-F1
#
_cell.length_a   1.000
_cell.length_b   1.000
_cell.length_c   1.000
_cell.angle_alpha   90.00
_cell.angle_beta   90.00
_cell.angle_gamma   90.00
#
_symmetry.space_group_name_H-M   'P 1'
#
loop_
_entity.id
_entity.type
_entity.pdbx_description
1 polymer ?
#
loop_
_entity_poly.entity_id
_entity_poly.type
_entity_poly.pdbx_seq_one_letter_code
_entity_poly.pdbx_strand_id
1 'polypeptide(L)'
;MRVVLNFGHTVGHAIEATTGYGTYLHGEAVAIGLVAASRLSVRAGFLDAGVAARIEDMLARTGLPTRYDPTFTNANAILDRTLTDKKVESNRVRWVLLRDIGQVVVTDELSADVIRDVVMALVRR
;
A
#
# COMPACT_ATOMS: atom_id res chain seq x y z
N MET A 1 -10.37 16.71 -7.45
CA MET A 1 -9.03 16.11 -7.71
C MET A 1 -8.17 15.99 -6.45
N ARG A 2 -8.69 15.44 -5.33
CA ARG A 2 -7.88 15.17 -4.12
C ARG A 2 -7.55 13.68 -3.93
N VAL A 3 -8.29 12.80 -4.57
CA VAL A 3 -8.18 11.34 -4.39
C VAL A 3 -6.82 10.79 -4.86
N VAL A 4 -6.23 11.37 -5.91
CA VAL A 4 -4.91 10.95 -6.43
C VAL A 4 -3.78 11.11 -5.41
N LEU A 5 -3.92 12.03 -4.46
CA LEU A 5 -2.93 12.25 -3.38
C LEU A 5 -2.92 11.09 -2.37
N ASN A 6 -3.97 10.27 -2.35
CA ASN A 6 -4.08 9.12 -1.46
C ASN A 6 -3.37 7.87 -1.98
N PHE A 7 -2.57 7.99 -3.06
CA PHE A 7 -1.70 6.91 -3.52
C PHE A 7 -0.78 6.46 -2.36
N GLY A 8 -0.77 5.16 -2.08
CA GLY A 8 -0.04 4.56 -0.94
C GLY A 8 -0.66 4.76 0.45
N HIS A 9 -1.50 5.77 0.67
CA HIS A 9 -1.98 6.12 2.01
C HIS A 9 -2.93 5.07 2.62
N THR A 10 -3.65 4.28 1.81
CA THR A 10 -4.57 3.26 2.35
C THR A 10 -3.82 2.19 3.15
N VAL A 11 -2.70 1.69 2.63
CA VAL A 11 -1.85 0.73 3.36
C VAL A 11 -0.94 1.45 4.35
N GLY A 12 -0.45 2.66 4.03
CA GLY A 12 0.36 3.47 4.94
C GLY A 12 -0.35 3.74 6.27
N HIS A 13 -1.57 4.27 6.23
CA HIS A 13 -2.37 4.49 7.44
C HIS A 13 -2.69 3.18 8.19
N ALA A 14 -2.86 2.07 7.47
CA ALA A 14 -3.07 0.78 8.10
C ALA A 14 -1.82 0.36 8.91
N ILE A 15 -0.62 0.53 8.36
CA ILE A 15 0.64 0.27 9.06
C ILE A 15 0.77 1.18 10.28
N GLU A 16 0.59 2.49 10.13
CA GLU A 16 0.68 3.44 11.26
C GLU A 16 -0.27 3.06 12.41
N ALA A 17 -1.51 2.71 12.05
CA ALA A 17 -2.53 2.35 13.02
C ALA A 17 -2.25 1.00 13.72
N THR A 18 -1.60 0.05 13.06
CA THR A 18 -1.36 -1.29 13.62
C THR A 18 -0.01 -1.42 14.33
N THR A 19 0.94 -0.51 14.11
CA THR A 19 2.26 -0.50 14.78
C THR A 19 2.31 0.40 16.01
N GLY A 20 1.28 1.21 16.23
CA GLY A 20 1.24 2.20 17.30
C GLY A 20 1.97 3.50 16.94
N TYR A 21 1.63 4.56 17.66
CA TYR A 21 2.12 5.91 17.39
C TYR A 21 3.64 6.01 17.58
N GLY A 22 4.35 6.48 16.55
CA GLY A 22 5.79 6.75 16.59
C GLY A 22 6.70 5.58 16.23
N THR A 23 6.16 4.37 15.97
CA THR A 23 6.98 3.23 15.50
C THR A 23 7.42 3.41 14.05
N TYR A 24 6.48 3.78 13.19
CA TYR A 24 6.77 4.31 11.85
C TYR A 24 6.40 5.79 11.82
N LEU A 25 7.28 6.61 11.27
CA LEU A 25 6.92 7.97 10.88
C LEU A 25 5.95 7.92 9.70
N HIS A 26 5.12 8.95 9.55
CA HIS A 26 4.13 9.00 8.48
C HIS A 26 4.74 8.79 7.08
N GLY A 27 5.86 9.46 6.79
CA GLY A 27 6.57 9.29 5.51
C GLY A 27 7.10 7.87 5.28
N GLU A 28 7.49 7.17 6.35
CA GLU A 28 7.97 5.78 6.28
C GLU A 28 6.82 4.81 5.98
N ALA A 29 5.70 4.96 6.68
CA ALA A 29 4.52 4.14 6.44
C ALA A 29 3.93 4.39 5.05
N VAL A 30 3.89 5.66 4.60
CA VAL A 30 3.49 6.01 3.24
C VAL A 30 4.45 5.40 2.21
N ALA A 31 5.76 5.37 2.45
CA ALA A 31 6.71 4.72 1.54
C ALA A 31 6.40 3.23 1.35
N ILE A 32 6.16 2.48 2.43
CA ILE A 32 5.74 1.07 2.34
C ILE A 32 4.39 0.96 1.62
N GLY A 33 3.47 1.87 1.90
CA GLY A 33 2.18 1.96 1.23
C GLY A 33 2.29 2.22 -0.28
N LEU A 34 3.23 3.05 -0.73
CA LEU A 34 3.50 3.31 -2.15
C LEU A 34 3.99 2.04 -2.86
N VAL A 35 4.86 1.26 -2.22
CA VAL A 35 5.29 -0.05 -2.74
C VAL A 35 4.09 -1.01 -2.82
N ALA A 36 3.26 -1.05 -1.79
CA ALA A 36 2.04 -1.86 -1.79
C ALA A 36 1.11 -1.49 -2.94
N ALA A 37 0.78 -0.21 -3.10
CA ALA A 37 -0.10 0.27 -4.16
C ALA A 37 0.50 0.03 -5.56
N SER A 38 1.80 0.17 -5.73
CA SER A 38 2.49 -0.16 -6.99
C SER A 38 2.38 -1.64 -7.32
N ARG A 39 2.61 -2.53 -6.33
CA ARG A 39 2.46 -3.99 -6.52
C ARG A 39 1.01 -4.40 -6.76
N LEU A 40 0.04 -3.77 -6.10
CA LEU A 40 -1.39 -3.97 -6.39
C LEU A 40 -1.73 -3.54 -7.82
N SER A 41 -1.13 -2.45 -8.30
CA SER A 41 -1.30 -1.99 -9.69
C SER A 41 -0.81 -3.03 -10.70
N VAL A 42 0.31 -3.71 -10.40
CA VAL A 42 0.81 -4.83 -11.20
C VAL A 42 -0.15 -6.02 -11.15
N ARG A 43 -0.60 -6.41 -9.95
CA ARG A 43 -1.55 -7.54 -9.78
C ARG A 43 -2.89 -7.29 -10.47
N ALA A 44 -3.32 -6.04 -10.55
CA ALA A 44 -4.54 -5.62 -11.25
C ALA A 44 -4.37 -5.52 -12.77
N GLY A 45 -3.16 -5.76 -13.30
CA GLY A 45 -2.86 -5.65 -14.73
C GLY A 45 -2.78 -4.21 -15.26
N PHE A 46 -2.68 -3.22 -14.36
CA PHE A 46 -2.59 -1.81 -14.77
C PHE A 46 -1.16 -1.32 -14.97
N LEU A 47 -0.19 -1.87 -14.22
CA LEU A 47 1.19 -1.39 -14.19
C LEU A 47 2.17 -2.49 -14.58
N ASP A 48 3.22 -2.12 -15.32
CA ASP A 48 4.35 -3.00 -15.58
C ASP A 48 5.15 -3.30 -14.29
N ALA A 49 5.61 -4.54 -14.15
CA ALA A 49 6.36 -4.98 -12.97
C ALA A 49 7.71 -4.27 -12.84
N GLY A 50 8.36 -3.92 -13.95
CA GLY A 50 9.60 -3.14 -13.97
C GLY A 50 9.40 -1.70 -13.49
N VAL A 51 8.24 -1.09 -13.78
CA VAL A 51 7.89 0.22 -13.24
C VAL A 51 7.68 0.17 -11.72
N ALA A 52 6.98 -0.85 -11.22
CA ALA A 52 6.83 -1.05 -9.77
C ALA A 52 8.17 -1.26 -9.07
N ALA A 53 9.07 -2.05 -9.67
CA ALA A 53 10.42 -2.27 -9.15
C ALA A 53 11.25 -0.97 -9.14
N ARG A 54 11.12 -0.14 -10.18
CA ARG A 54 11.77 1.18 -10.24
C ARG A 54 11.28 2.13 -9.14
N ILE A 55 9.98 2.10 -8.82
CA ILE A 55 9.42 2.88 -7.70
C ILE A 55 10.01 2.40 -6.36
N GLU A 56 10.06 1.08 -6.14
CA GLU A 56 10.64 0.50 -4.91
C GLU A 56 12.13 0.85 -4.78
N ASP A 57 12.92 0.75 -5.85
CA ASP A 57 14.34 1.12 -5.84
C ASP A 57 14.56 2.61 -5.57
N MET A 58 13.72 3.48 -6.15
CA MET A 58 13.79 4.92 -5.88
C MET A 58 13.55 5.22 -4.39
N LEU A 59 12.52 4.62 -3.78
CA LEU A 59 12.22 4.80 -2.36
C LEU A 59 13.33 4.27 -1.46
N ALA A 60 13.90 3.11 -1.81
CA ALA A 60 15.03 2.55 -1.07
C ALA A 60 16.26 3.48 -1.09
N ARG A 61 16.53 4.15 -2.22
CA ARG A 61 17.65 5.11 -2.36
C ARG A 61 17.49 6.37 -1.49
N THR A 62 16.27 6.71 -1.07
CA THR A 62 16.06 7.83 -0.14
C THR A 62 16.22 7.42 1.32
N GLY A 63 16.55 6.15 1.60
CA GLY A 63 16.64 5.61 2.96
C GLY A 63 15.29 5.31 3.60
N LEU A 64 14.19 5.38 2.84
CA LEU A 64 12.85 5.04 3.36
C LEU A 64 12.65 3.53 3.36
N PRO A 65 11.90 2.98 4.34
CA PRO A 65 11.56 1.57 4.33
C PRO A 65 10.59 1.25 3.20
N THR A 66 10.87 0.16 2.48
CA THR A 66 9.98 -0.40 1.44
C THR A 66 9.21 -1.62 1.91
N ARG A 67 9.49 -2.08 3.14
CA ARG A 67 8.95 -3.27 3.80
C ARG A 67 8.71 -2.96 5.27
N TYR A 68 7.70 -3.59 5.87
CA TYR A 68 7.41 -3.45 7.29
C TYR A 68 8.08 -4.56 8.11
N ASP A 69 8.41 -4.25 9.36
CA ASP A 69 9.03 -5.16 10.30
C ASP A 69 7.96 -6.01 11.01
N PRO A 70 8.06 -7.35 10.95
CA PRO A 70 7.06 -8.23 11.56
C PRO A 70 7.05 -8.17 13.10
N THR A 71 8.05 -7.56 13.74
CA THR A 71 8.09 -7.40 15.20
C THR A 71 7.12 -6.33 15.70
N PHE A 72 6.79 -5.35 14.86
CA PHE A 72 5.89 -4.25 15.24
C PHE A 72 4.44 -4.49 14.85
N THR A 73 4.21 -5.24 13.79
CA THR A 73 2.87 -5.58 13.32
C THR A 73 2.91 -6.83 12.44
N ASN A 74 1.75 -7.42 12.15
CA ASN A 74 1.65 -8.56 11.26
C ASN A 74 0.72 -8.27 10.08
N ALA A 75 0.87 -9.06 9.02
CA ALA A 75 0.12 -8.91 7.78
C ALA A 75 -1.41 -8.95 7.98
N ASN A 76 -1.90 -9.79 8.90
CA ASN A 76 -3.33 -9.92 9.16
C ASN A 76 -3.89 -8.65 9.80
N ALA A 77 -3.17 -8.06 10.77
CA ALA A 77 -3.57 -6.80 11.38
C ALA A 77 -3.62 -5.66 10.35
N ILE A 78 -2.61 -5.57 9.46
CA ILE A 78 -2.59 -4.59 8.37
C ILE A 78 -3.77 -4.82 7.42
N LEU A 79 -4.04 -6.07 7.04
CA LEU A 79 -5.13 -6.42 6.14
C LEU A 79 -6.50 -6.06 6.74
N ASP A 80 -6.74 -6.47 7.99
CA ASP A 80 -7.97 -6.16 8.71
C ASP A 80 -8.17 -4.66 8.78
N ARG A 81 -7.13 -3.89 9.13
CA ARG A 81 -7.23 -2.42 9.18
C ARG A 81 -7.51 -1.81 7.80
N THR A 82 -6.82 -2.27 6.77
CA THR A 82 -6.98 -1.84 5.37
C THR A 82 -8.42 -2.04 4.87
N LEU A 83 -9.04 -3.17 5.24
CA LEU A 83 -10.39 -3.53 4.80
C LEU A 83 -11.50 -2.90 5.66
N THR A 84 -11.22 -2.53 6.90
CA THR A 84 -12.24 -2.04 7.85
C THR A 84 -12.45 -0.53 7.79
N ASP A 85 -11.41 0.25 7.45
CA ASP A 85 -11.41 1.72 7.42
C ASP A 85 -12.47 2.36 6.48
N LYS A 86 -13.08 1.59 5.56
CA LYS A 86 -14.06 2.09 4.58
C LYS A 86 -15.42 1.38 4.57
N LYS A 87 -15.76 0.61 5.61
CA LYS A 87 -17.02 -0.16 5.68
C LYS A 87 -18.31 0.67 5.88
N VAL A 88 -18.25 2.00 5.91
CA VAL A 88 -19.38 2.77 6.49
C VAL A 88 -20.56 3.02 5.54
N GLU A 89 -20.40 3.12 4.20
CA GLU A 89 -21.58 3.47 3.36
C GLU A 89 -21.71 2.80 1.97
N SER A 90 -20.70 2.10 1.43
CA SER A 90 -20.84 1.43 0.10
C SER A 90 -19.98 0.15 -0.11
N ASN A 91 -19.50 -0.44 0.97
CA ASN A 91 -18.92 -1.79 1.06
C ASN A 91 -17.71 -2.17 0.17
N ARG A 92 -17.00 -1.23 -0.48
CA ARG A 92 -15.75 -1.51 -1.19
C ARG A 92 -14.67 -0.45 -0.98
N VAL A 93 -13.43 -0.89 -0.77
CA VAL A 93 -12.27 -0.02 -0.64
C VAL A 93 -11.94 0.56 -2.02
N ARG A 94 -12.06 1.88 -2.18
CA ARG A 94 -11.52 2.55 -3.37
C ARG A 94 -10.00 2.65 -3.26
N TRP A 95 -9.32 2.06 -4.23
CA TRP A 95 -7.89 2.02 -4.40
C TRP A 95 -7.44 3.08 -5.40
N VAL A 96 -6.35 3.74 -5.05
CA VAL A 96 -5.62 4.63 -5.94
C VAL A 96 -4.40 3.85 -6.39
N LEU A 97 -4.36 3.49 -7.67
CA LEU A 97 -3.35 2.65 -8.32
C LEU A 97 -2.71 3.41 -9.49
N LEU A 98 -1.70 2.82 -10.11
CA LEU A 98 -1.00 3.40 -11.25
C LEU A 98 -1.27 2.62 -12.55
N ARG A 99 -1.32 3.36 -13.66
CA ARG A 99 -1.17 2.80 -15.02
C ARG A 99 0.26 2.97 -15.53
N ASP A 100 0.87 4.10 -15.19
CA ASP A 100 2.27 4.42 -15.47
C ASP A 100 2.71 5.55 -14.50
N ILE A 101 3.98 5.92 -14.52
CA ILE A 101 4.50 7.08 -13.79
C ILE A 101 3.74 8.34 -14.24
N GLY A 102 3.09 9.00 -13.28
CA GLY A 102 2.26 10.18 -13.53
C GLY A 102 0.83 9.87 -14.00
N GLN A 103 0.46 8.60 -14.19
CA GLN A 103 -0.88 8.19 -14.59
C GLN A 103 -1.55 7.32 -13.53
N VAL A 104 -2.65 7.82 -12.97
CA VAL A 104 -3.37 7.19 -11.86
C VAL A 104 -4.67 6.55 -12.36
N VAL A 105 -5.04 5.40 -11.77
CA VAL A 105 -6.35 4.78 -11.92
C VAL A 105 -6.98 4.58 -10.54
N VAL A 106 -8.28 4.90 -10.43
CA VAL A 106 -9.05 4.65 -9.22
C VAL A 106 -9.99 3.48 -9.49
N THR A 107 -9.91 2.44 -8.67
CA THR A 107 -10.72 1.21 -8.81
C THR A 107 -11.16 0.71 -7.45
N ASP A 108 -12.27 -0.02 -7.38
CA ASP A 108 -12.71 -0.77 -6.21
C ASP A 108 -12.79 -2.29 -6.48
N GLU A 109 -12.21 -2.73 -7.59
CA GLU A 109 -12.30 -4.10 -8.12
C GLU A 109 -11.12 -5.00 -7.69
N LEU A 110 -10.48 -4.72 -6.55
CA LEU A 110 -9.44 -5.60 -6.01
C LEU A 110 -10.05 -6.68 -5.11
N SER A 111 -9.69 -7.95 -5.37
CA SER A 111 -10.06 -9.05 -4.49
C SER A 111 -9.27 -9.01 -3.18
N ALA A 112 -9.87 -9.51 -2.10
CA ALA A 112 -9.22 -9.59 -0.80
C ALA A 112 -7.93 -10.43 -0.83
N ASP A 113 -7.89 -11.45 -1.70
CA ASP A 113 -6.73 -12.34 -1.85
C ASP A 113 -5.54 -11.61 -2.47
N VAL A 114 -5.77 -10.80 -3.51
CA VAL A 114 -4.70 -9.98 -4.12
C VAL A 114 -4.13 -8.99 -3.10
N ILE A 115 -4.99 -8.39 -2.27
CA ILE A 115 -4.56 -7.47 -1.22
C ILE A 115 -3.72 -8.22 -0.18
N ARG A 116 -4.19 -9.38 0.28
CA ARG A 116 -3.47 -10.24 1.24
C ARG A 116 -2.10 -10.63 0.72
N ASP A 117 -2.00 -11.12 -0.52
CA ASP A 117 -0.73 -11.56 -1.10
C ASP A 117 0.30 -10.44 -1.15
N VAL A 118 -0.12 -9.23 -1.54
CA VAL A 118 0.77 -8.08 -1.57
C VAL A 118 1.22 -7.68 -0.16
N VAL A 119 0.30 -7.61 0.80
CA VAL A 119 0.64 -7.26 2.20
C VAL A 119 1.58 -8.30 2.81
N MET A 120 1.37 -9.59 2.57
CA MET A 120 2.27 -10.67 3.01
C MET A 120 3.66 -10.57 2.37
N ALA A 121 3.74 -10.18 1.09
CA ALA A 121 4.99 -10.03 0.36
C ALA A 121 5.84 -8.80 0.79
N LEU A 122 5.30 -7.94 1.67
CA LEU A 122 5.97 -6.74 2.18
C LEU A 122 6.59 -6.91 3.57
N VAL A 123 6.51 -8.10 4.15
CA VAL A 123 7.26 -8.43 5.37
C VAL A 123 8.77 -8.32 5.09
N ARG A 124 9.48 -7.63 5.98
CA ARG A 124 10.96 -7.60 6.00
C ARG A 124 11.48 -8.96 6.41
N ARG A 125 12.39 -9.52 5.60
CA ARG A 125 13.10 -10.77 5.90
C ARG A 125 14.33 -10.51 6.73
#